data_AF-A0A1G3AKR3-F1
#
_entry.id   AF-A0A1G3AKR3-F1
#
_cell.length_a   1.000
_cell.length_b   1.000
_cell.length_c   1.000
_cell.angle_alpha   90.00
_cell.angle_beta   90.00
_cell.angle_gamma   90.00
#
_symmetry.space_group_name_H-M   'P 1'
#
loop_
_entity.id
_entity.type
_entity.pdbx_description
1 polymer ?
#
loop_
_entity_poly.entity_id
_entity_poly.type
_entity_poly.pdbx_seq_one_letter_code
_entity_poly.pdbx_strand_id
1 'polypeptide(L)'
;MEGEEQERAIAEAYHLSKQRSFPVTYIDGACIIGFHESKIRSILKLHAGEDEDKESKIKSAVEISRLTLDGVEYRKTIEELRQWLEREAISHGYNINPDKNVIEEIIIGLARNEKRYGYKACPCRLATGKYQLDCDIICPCSYCFLDVEKNGRCYCTLFVSDRYIAGDPSLPQYVPDSRE
;
A
#
# COMPACT_ATOMS: atom_id res chain seq x y z
N MET A 1 6.18 28.46 -14.30
CA MET A 1 4.72 28.56 -14.15
C MET A 1 4.46 29.45 -12.94
N GLU A 2 3.52 30.38 -13.04
CA GLU A 2 3.06 31.17 -11.90
C GLU A 2 2.18 30.31 -10.97
N GLY A 3 2.15 30.62 -9.68
CA GLY A 3 1.63 29.72 -8.63
C GLY A 3 0.19 29.20 -8.85
N GLU A 4 -0.71 30.04 -9.40
CA GLU A 4 -2.09 29.63 -9.70
C GLU A 4 -2.17 28.59 -10.83
N GLU A 5 -1.27 28.66 -11.81
CA GLU A 5 -1.19 27.72 -12.92
C GLU A 5 -0.69 26.34 -12.45
N GLN A 6 0.21 26.33 -11.44
CA GLN A 6 0.69 25.12 -10.80
C GLN A 6 -0.39 24.45 -9.93
N GLU A 7 -1.14 25.22 -9.16
CA GLU A 7 -2.26 24.69 -8.37
C GLU A 7 -3.36 24.10 -9.26
N ARG A 8 -3.65 24.75 -10.38
CA ARG A 8 -4.64 24.27 -11.36
C ARG A 8 -4.19 22.97 -12.02
N ALA A 9 -2.91 22.86 -12.39
CA ALA A 9 -2.35 21.63 -12.93
C ALA A 9 -2.40 20.45 -11.94
N ILE A 10 -2.19 20.71 -10.65
CA ILE A 10 -2.32 19.69 -9.59
C ILE A 10 -3.79 19.27 -9.43
N ALA A 11 -4.72 20.22 -9.39
CA ALA A 11 -6.15 19.95 -9.28
C ALA A 11 -6.69 19.16 -10.50
N GLU A 12 -6.23 19.48 -11.71
CA GLU A 12 -6.59 18.75 -12.93
C GLU A 12 -5.98 17.33 -12.96
N ALA A 13 -4.76 17.15 -12.45
CA ALA A 13 -4.15 15.83 -12.30
C ALA A 13 -4.94 14.91 -11.34
N TYR A 14 -5.58 15.48 -10.32
CA TYR A 14 -6.48 14.75 -9.42
C TYR A 14 -7.75 14.25 -10.13
N HIS A 15 -8.28 14.99 -11.12
CA HIS A 15 -9.46 14.57 -11.89
C HIS A 15 -9.17 13.47 -12.91
N LEU A 16 -7.94 13.39 -13.43
CA LEU A 16 -7.52 12.38 -14.40
C LEU A 16 -7.25 10.99 -13.77
N SER A 17 -7.07 10.92 -12.44
CA SER A 17 -6.55 9.71 -11.76
C SER A 17 -7.58 8.86 -11.00
N LYS A 18 -8.82 8.75 -11.49
CA LYS A 18 -9.82 7.82 -10.88
C LYS A 18 -9.52 6.33 -11.09
N GLN A 19 -8.50 5.98 -11.89
CA GLN A 19 -7.89 4.65 -11.90
C GLN A 19 -6.38 4.80 -11.71
N ARG A 20 -5.91 4.46 -10.51
CA ARG A 20 -4.50 4.55 -10.12
C ARG A 20 -3.76 3.27 -10.51
N SER A 21 -3.16 3.27 -11.70
CA SER A 21 -1.87 2.61 -11.90
C SER A 21 -0.83 3.72 -11.87
N PHE A 22 0.14 3.62 -10.95
CA PHE A 22 1.27 4.53 -10.72
C PHE A 22 1.43 5.62 -11.79
N PRO A 23 0.83 6.81 -11.63
CA PRO A 23 1.08 7.86 -12.59
C PRO A 23 2.54 8.31 -12.40
N VAL A 24 3.24 8.48 -13.52
CA VAL A 24 4.59 9.03 -13.57
C VAL A 24 4.45 10.44 -14.14
N THR A 25 4.94 11.44 -13.42
CA THR A 25 4.94 12.83 -13.88
C THR A 25 6.36 13.37 -13.91
N TYR A 26 6.65 14.23 -14.88
CA TYR A 26 7.92 14.93 -14.97
C TYR A 26 7.73 16.40 -14.63
N ILE A 27 8.49 16.89 -13.65
CA ILE A 27 8.48 18.31 -13.24
C ILE A 27 9.91 18.81 -13.31
N ASP A 28 10.16 19.85 -14.11
CA ASP A 28 11.49 20.46 -14.31
C ASP A 28 12.61 19.44 -14.60
N GLY A 29 12.27 18.39 -15.36
CA GLY A 29 13.19 17.31 -15.72
C GLY A 29 13.35 16.19 -14.68
N ALA A 30 12.71 16.30 -13.51
CA ALA A 30 12.70 15.25 -12.50
C ALA A 30 11.52 14.28 -12.71
N CYS A 31 11.81 12.98 -12.78
CA CYS A 31 10.81 11.93 -12.84
C CYS A 31 10.24 11.64 -11.45
N ILE A 32 8.92 11.75 -11.29
CA ILE A 32 8.19 11.49 -10.05
C ILE A 32 7.29 10.28 -10.27
N ILE A 33 7.62 9.17 -9.60
CA ILE A 33 6.90 7.89 -9.69
C ILE A 33 6.10 7.69 -8.40
N GLY A 34 4.76 7.64 -8.51
CA GLY A 34 3.89 7.53 -7.35
C GLY A 34 3.79 8.86 -6.59
N PHE A 35 2.57 9.27 -6.24
CA PHE A 35 2.33 10.61 -5.70
C PHE A 35 2.31 10.57 -4.18
N HIS A 36 3.39 11.01 -3.55
CA HIS A 36 3.32 11.57 -2.19
C HIS A 36 3.23 13.09 -2.34
N GLU A 37 2.05 13.66 -2.12
CA GLU A 37 1.78 15.08 -2.36
C GLU A 37 2.76 16.00 -1.61
N SER A 38 3.14 15.61 -0.39
CA SER A 38 4.15 16.32 0.42
C SER A 38 5.50 16.43 -0.30
N LYS A 39 5.95 15.38 -0.99
CA LYS A 39 7.22 15.37 -1.74
C LYS A 39 7.15 16.23 -2.99
N ILE A 40 6.00 16.25 -3.67
CA ILE A 40 5.76 17.07 -4.86
C ILE A 40 5.69 18.55 -4.50
N ARG A 41 4.94 18.91 -3.44
CA ARG A 41 4.87 20.28 -2.93
C ARG A 41 6.24 20.79 -2.48
N SER A 42 7.05 19.94 -1.85
CA SER A 42 8.42 20.27 -1.45
C SER A 42 9.33 20.55 -2.66
N ILE A 43 9.29 19.69 -3.70
CA ILE A 43 10.05 19.90 -4.95
C ILE A 43 9.61 21.18 -5.65
N LEU A 44 8.30 21.46 -5.66
CA LEU A 44 7.70 22.64 -6.27
C LEU A 44 7.79 23.92 -5.44
N LYS A 45 8.35 23.86 -4.21
CA LYS A 45 8.41 24.98 -3.25
C LYS A 45 7.04 25.62 -2.97
N LEU A 46 5.97 24.80 -2.97
CA LEU A 46 4.62 25.22 -2.60
C LEU A 46 4.41 25.07 -1.08
N HIS A 47 3.53 25.89 -0.50
CA HIS A 47 3.15 25.76 0.91
C HIS A 47 2.56 24.36 1.16
N ALA A 48 2.91 23.77 2.31
CA ALA A 48 2.35 22.49 2.75
C ALA A 48 0.82 22.61 2.77
N GLY A 49 0.14 21.76 2.00
CA GLY A 49 -1.32 21.71 2.01
C GLY A 49 -1.83 21.15 3.34
N GLU A 50 -3.06 21.47 3.68
CA GLU A 50 -3.80 21.08 4.91
C GLU A 50 -3.98 19.55 5.13
N ASP A 51 -3.18 18.69 4.49
CA ASP A 51 -3.28 17.23 4.60
C ASP A 51 -2.55 16.65 5.83
N GLU A 52 -1.62 17.39 6.44
CA GLU A 52 -0.99 16.98 7.71
C GLU A 52 -2.03 16.81 8.84
N ASP A 53 -3.13 17.58 8.80
CA ASP A 53 -4.23 17.51 9.77
C ASP A 53 -5.19 16.32 9.55
N LYS A 54 -5.24 15.74 8.34
CA LYS A 54 -6.06 14.55 8.07
C LYS A 54 -5.35 13.28 8.52
N GLU A 55 -4.04 13.20 8.29
CA GLU A 55 -3.22 12.05 8.62
C GLU A 55 -3.09 11.84 10.13
N SER A 56 -3.02 12.93 10.88
CA SER A 56 -3.05 12.94 12.36
C SER A 56 -4.45 12.63 12.93
N LYS A 57 -5.54 13.08 12.28
CA LYS A 57 -6.91 12.66 12.63
C LYS A 57 -7.20 11.19 12.33
N ILE A 58 -6.61 10.65 11.25
CA ILE A 58 -6.68 9.22 10.93
C ILE A 58 -5.92 8.40 11.98
N LYS A 59 -4.71 8.82 12.39
CA LYS A 59 -3.96 8.15 13.46
C LYS A 59 -4.68 8.15 14.81
N SER A 60 -5.34 9.24 15.18
CA SER A 60 -6.14 9.30 16.43
C SER A 60 -7.45 8.51 16.38
N ALA A 61 -7.96 8.16 15.18
CA ALA A 61 -9.10 7.27 15.04
C ALA A 61 -8.73 5.77 15.12
N VAL A 62 -7.42 5.46 15.12
CA VAL A 62 -6.87 4.09 15.17
C VAL A 62 -6.47 3.73 16.62
N GLU A 63 -7.20 4.23 17.61
CA GLU A 63 -7.20 3.61 18.94
C GLU A 63 -8.22 2.46 18.94
N ILE A 64 -7.70 1.27 18.71
CA ILE A 64 -8.41 0.04 18.32
C ILE A 64 -9.36 -0.47 19.43
N SER A 65 -10.63 -0.72 19.05
CA SER A 65 -11.41 -1.84 19.63
C SER A 65 -12.55 -2.38 18.73
N ARG A 66 -12.95 -1.70 17.65
CA ARG A 66 -13.77 -2.21 16.54
C ARG A 66 -13.51 -1.30 15.34
N LEU A 67 -13.06 -1.84 14.21
CA LEU A 67 -12.89 -0.99 13.03
C LEU A 67 -14.25 -0.61 12.48
N THR A 68 -14.69 0.62 12.76
CA THR A 68 -15.73 1.31 12.02
C THR A 68 -15.13 1.86 10.73
N LEU A 69 -15.01 1.00 9.73
CA LEU A 69 -14.69 1.45 8.37
C LEU A 69 -15.97 2.08 7.81
N ASP A 70 -15.96 3.36 7.46
CA ASP A 70 -17.09 4.10 6.85
C ASP A 70 -18.46 3.82 7.51
N GLY A 71 -18.52 3.81 8.85
CA GLY A 71 -19.76 3.61 9.61
C GLY A 71 -20.29 2.17 9.66
N VAL A 72 -19.53 1.18 9.19
CA VAL A 72 -19.90 -0.25 9.22
C VAL A 72 -18.91 -1.03 10.08
N GLU A 73 -19.43 -1.88 10.97
CA GLU A 73 -18.65 -2.69 11.90
C GLU A 73 -17.94 -3.84 11.17
N TYR A 74 -16.62 -3.76 11.03
CA TYR A 74 -15.81 -4.83 10.47
C TYR A 74 -15.62 -5.93 11.52
N ARG A 75 -15.99 -7.17 11.16
CA ARG A 75 -16.13 -8.31 12.10
C ARG A 75 -14.82 -8.82 12.70
N LYS A 76 -13.66 -8.50 12.11
CA LYS A 76 -12.35 -8.92 12.61
C LYS A 76 -11.55 -7.74 13.13
N THR A 77 -10.78 -7.93 14.19
CA THR A 77 -9.86 -6.87 14.65
C THR A 77 -8.62 -6.79 13.75
N ILE A 78 -7.94 -5.64 13.75
CA ILE A 78 -6.61 -5.49 13.10
C ILE A 78 -5.65 -6.56 13.62
N GLU A 79 -5.69 -6.80 14.92
CA GLU A 79 -4.83 -7.78 15.60
C GLU A 79 -5.11 -9.22 15.15
N GLU A 80 -6.37 -9.61 15.00
CA GLU A 80 -6.72 -10.93 14.46
C GLU A 80 -6.22 -11.10 13.02
N LEU A 81 -6.30 -10.05 12.19
CA LEU A 81 -5.79 -10.10 10.82
C LEU A 81 -4.25 -10.18 10.81
N ARG A 82 -3.58 -9.43 11.67
CA ARG A 82 -2.14 -9.49 11.88
C ARG A 82 -1.69 -10.90 12.27
N GLN A 83 -2.29 -11.48 13.30
CA GLN A 83 -1.94 -12.83 13.77
C GLN A 83 -2.21 -13.90 12.71
N TRP A 84 -3.25 -13.73 11.89
CA TRP A 84 -3.48 -14.62 10.76
C TRP A 84 -2.34 -14.50 9.73
N LEU A 85 -1.93 -13.28 9.36
CA LEU A 85 -0.80 -13.06 8.45
C LEU A 85 0.52 -13.62 9.01
N GLU A 86 0.78 -13.46 10.31
CA GLU A 86 1.95 -14.05 10.97
C GLU A 86 1.93 -15.59 10.86
N ARG A 87 0.77 -16.23 11.07
CA ARG A 87 0.64 -17.69 10.89
C ARG A 87 0.86 -18.14 9.45
N GLU A 88 0.32 -17.41 8.47
CA GLU A 88 0.55 -17.69 7.04
C GLU A 88 2.03 -17.54 6.65
N ALA A 89 2.71 -16.54 7.21
CA ALA A 89 4.15 -16.35 6.98
C ALA A 89 4.94 -17.56 7.53
N ILE A 90 4.70 -17.91 8.78
CA ILE A 90 5.42 -18.99 9.49
C ILE A 90 5.17 -20.35 8.83
N SER A 91 3.94 -20.64 8.38
CA SER A 91 3.62 -21.90 7.70
C SER A 91 4.39 -22.09 6.39
N HIS A 92 4.87 -21.01 5.78
CA HIS A 92 5.70 -21.01 4.57
C HIS A 92 7.19 -20.77 4.85
N GLY A 93 7.61 -20.69 6.13
CA GLY A 93 9.00 -20.47 6.51
C GLY A 93 9.49 -19.03 6.36
N TYR A 94 8.58 -18.06 6.41
CA TYR A 94 8.87 -16.63 6.29
C TYR A 94 8.33 -15.83 7.49
N ASN A 95 8.58 -14.52 7.47
CA ASN A 95 8.11 -13.58 8.48
C ASN A 95 7.22 -12.52 7.85
N ILE A 96 6.47 -11.78 8.67
CA ILE A 96 5.94 -10.48 8.26
C ILE A 96 7.01 -9.40 8.45
N ASN A 97 6.93 -8.32 7.69
CA ASN A 97 7.84 -7.18 7.79
C ASN A 97 7.86 -6.59 9.22
N PRO A 98 9.05 -6.35 9.80
CA PRO A 98 9.17 -5.76 11.14
C PRO A 98 8.72 -4.28 11.23
N ASP A 99 8.64 -3.57 10.11
CA ASP A 99 8.15 -2.19 10.07
C ASP A 99 6.64 -2.14 10.34
N LYS A 100 6.28 -1.66 11.52
CA LYS A 100 4.89 -1.56 11.98
C LYS A 100 4.02 -0.69 11.07
N ASN A 101 4.55 0.40 10.54
CA ASN A 101 3.77 1.31 9.69
C ASN A 101 3.40 0.62 8.38
N VAL A 102 4.35 -0.07 7.76
CA VAL A 102 4.13 -0.85 6.53
C VAL A 102 3.07 -1.92 6.76
N ILE A 103 3.18 -2.68 7.86
CA ILE A 103 2.22 -3.74 8.19
C ILE A 103 0.82 -3.18 8.44
N GLU A 104 0.71 -2.10 9.20
CA GLU A 104 -0.57 -1.49 9.55
C GLU A 104 -1.30 -0.96 8.30
N GLU A 105 -0.60 -0.27 7.40
CA GLU A 105 -1.17 0.19 6.14
C GLU A 105 -1.68 -0.96 5.27
N ILE A 106 -0.90 -2.05 5.17
CA ILE A 106 -1.28 -3.23 4.40
C ILE A 106 -2.50 -3.92 5.02
N ILE A 107 -2.54 -4.07 6.35
CA ILE A 107 -3.67 -4.68 7.07
C ILE A 107 -4.94 -3.86 6.87
N ILE A 108 -4.86 -2.53 7.00
CA ILE A 108 -5.99 -1.63 6.76
C ILE A 108 -6.46 -1.75 5.31
N GLY A 109 -5.53 -1.80 4.36
CA GLY A 109 -5.84 -2.01 2.94
C GLY A 109 -6.54 -3.34 2.67
N LEU A 110 -6.07 -4.44 3.27
CA LEU A 110 -6.72 -5.76 3.16
C LEU A 110 -8.12 -5.75 3.76
N ALA A 111 -8.31 -5.15 4.93
CA ALA A 111 -9.62 -5.04 5.57
C ALA A 111 -10.61 -4.21 4.74
N ARG A 112 -10.14 -3.09 4.17
CA ARG A 112 -10.94 -2.25 3.25
C ARG A 112 -11.32 -3.02 1.98
N ASN A 113 -10.39 -3.76 1.38
CA ASN A 113 -10.66 -4.56 0.19
C ASN A 113 -11.61 -5.73 0.49
N GLU A 114 -11.48 -6.39 1.63
CA GLU A 114 -12.42 -7.43 2.06
C GLU A 114 -13.82 -6.87 2.27
N LYS A 115 -13.94 -5.70 2.91
CA LYS A 115 -15.23 -5.01 3.03
C LYS A 115 -15.82 -4.65 1.66
N ARG A 116 -14.98 -4.16 0.73
CA ARG A 116 -15.42 -3.65 -0.57
C ARG A 116 -15.79 -4.75 -1.57
N TYR A 117 -15.00 -5.82 -1.63
CA TYR A 117 -15.11 -6.85 -2.66
C TYR A 117 -15.58 -8.21 -2.13
N GLY A 118 -15.61 -8.40 -0.80
CA GLY A 118 -15.93 -9.68 -0.16
C GLY A 118 -14.74 -10.64 -0.01
N TYR A 119 -13.53 -10.21 -0.41
CA TYR A 119 -12.29 -10.99 -0.30
C TYR A 119 -11.08 -10.07 -0.13
N LYS A 120 -10.01 -10.60 0.47
CA LYS A 120 -8.77 -9.88 0.80
C LYS A 120 -7.89 -9.64 -0.43
N ALA A 121 -8.39 -8.92 -1.43
CA ALA A 121 -7.57 -8.54 -2.59
C ALA A 121 -6.33 -7.74 -2.14
N CYS A 122 -5.15 -7.99 -2.73
CA CYS A 122 -3.93 -7.28 -2.35
C CYS A 122 -4.16 -5.78 -2.42
N PRO A 123 -3.88 -5.01 -1.36
CA PRO A 123 -4.00 -3.54 -1.41
C PRO A 123 -2.99 -2.91 -2.38
N CYS A 124 -1.98 -3.67 -2.78
CA CYS A 124 -0.92 -3.28 -3.70
C CYS A 124 -1.26 -3.45 -5.18
N ARG A 125 -2.36 -4.12 -5.51
CA ARG A 125 -2.76 -4.42 -6.89
C ARG A 125 -4.20 -3.97 -7.13
N LEU A 126 -4.48 -3.59 -8.37
CA LEU A 126 -5.83 -3.17 -8.73
C LEU A 126 -6.75 -4.39 -8.84
N ALA A 127 -7.71 -4.48 -7.92
CA ALA A 127 -8.76 -5.48 -7.96
C ALA A 127 -9.86 -5.09 -8.95
N THR A 128 -10.35 -6.05 -9.71
CA THR A 128 -11.49 -5.86 -10.63
C THR A 128 -12.84 -5.90 -9.90
N GLY A 129 -12.87 -6.47 -8.69
CA GLY A 129 -14.10 -6.74 -7.93
C GLY A 129 -14.85 -8.00 -8.41
N LYS A 130 -14.27 -8.74 -9.35
CA LYS A 130 -14.78 -10.03 -9.83
C LYS A 130 -13.87 -11.13 -9.30
N TYR A 131 -14.36 -11.91 -8.33
CA TYR A 131 -13.59 -12.97 -7.65
C TYR A 131 -12.78 -13.83 -8.63
N GLN A 132 -13.42 -14.33 -9.70
CA GLN A 132 -12.78 -15.20 -10.69
C GLN A 132 -11.56 -14.56 -11.41
N LEU A 133 -11.54 -13.22 -11.55
CA LEU A 133 -10.43 -12.49 -12.18
C LEU A 133 -9.38 -12.02 -11.16
N ASP A 134 -9.70 -12.04 -9.87
CA ASP A 134 -8.85 -11.55 -8.80
C ASP A 134 -8.29 -12.68 -7.92
N CYS A 135 -8.61 -13.95 -8.20
CA CYS A 135 -8.16 -15.11 -7.42
C CYS A 135 -6.64 -15.11 -7.17
N ASP A 136 -5.87 -14.70 -8.17
CA ASP A 136 -4.42 -14.65 -8.13
C ASP A 136 -3.88 -13.58 -7.16
N ILE A 137 -4.65 -12.53 -6.89
CA ILE A 137 -4.27 -11.41 -6.01
C ILE A 137 -4.93 -11.45 -4.63
N ILE A 138 -5.71 -12.48 -4.30
CA ILE A 138 -6.23 -12.67 -2.94
C ILE A 138 -5.07 -12.98 -2.00
N CYS A 139 -4.90 -12.22 -0.93
CA CYS A 139 -3.81 -12.41 0.02
C CYS A 139 -3.97 -13.73 0.82
N PRO A 140 -2.91 -14.54 0.98
CA PRO A 140 -1.60 -14.46 0.30
C PRO A 140 -1.72 -14.75 -1.19
N CYS A 141 -1.27 -13.83 -2.05
CA CYS A 141 -1.42 -13.95 -3.50
C CYS A 141 -0.54 -15.06 -4.07
N SER A 142 -0.87 -15.59 -5.25
CA SER A 142 -0.11 -16.67 -5.91
C SER A 142 1.37 -16.35 -6.14
N TYR A 143 1.72 -15.06 -6.15
CA TYR A 143 3.08 -14.56 -6.37
C TYR A 143 3.90 -14.43 -5.07
N CYS A 144 3.28 -14.37 -3.89
CA CYS A 144 3.95 -13.79 -2.72
C CYS A 144 5.19 -14.58 -2.28
N PHE A 145 5.08 -15.89 -2.13
CA PHE A 145 6.17 -16.70 -1.59
C PHE A 145 7.28 -16.93 -2.61
N LEU A 146 6.93 -17.00 -3.90
CA LEU A 146 7.91 -17.01 -4.99
C LEU A 146 8.71 -15.69 -5.04
N ASP A 147 8.04 -14.56 -4.84
CA ASP A 147 8.70 -13.25 -4.74
C ASP A 147 9.59 -13.18 -3.50
N VAL A 148 9.15 -13.71 -2.35
CA VAL A 148 9.97 -13.74 -1.11
C VAL A 148 11.21 -14.59 -1.31
N GLU A 149 11.09 -15.77 -1.92
CA GLU A 149 12.22 -16.65 -2.19
C GLU A 149 13.27 -15.98 -3.10
N LYS A 150 12.81 -15.36 -4.19
CA LYS A 150 13.70 -14.74 -5.20
C LYS A 150 14.27 -13.41 -4.74
N ASN A 151 13.43 -12.56 -4.15
CA ASN A 151 13.72 -11.14 -3.93
C ASN A 151 13.83 -10.78 -2.44
N GLY A 152 13.67 -11.75 -1.55
CA GLY A 152 13.69 -11.57 -0.11
C GLY A 152 12.41 -10.98 0.47
N ARG A 153 11.47 -10.52 -0.35
CA ARG A 153 10.17 -9.96 0.05
C ARG A 153 9.13 -10.11 -1.05
N CYS A 154 7.84 -10.14 -0.67
CA CYS A 154 6.77 -10.05 -1.66
C CYS A 154 6.64 -8.62 -2.20
N TYR A 155 5.91 -8.44 -3.31
CA TYR A 155 5.73 -7.14 -3.98
C TYR A 155 5.33 -5.99 -3.02
N CYS A 156 4.38 -6.23 -2.11
CA CYS A 156 3.95 -5.22 -1.15
C CYS A 156 4.82 -5.12 0.11
N THR A 157 5.89 -5.91 0.23
CA THR A 157 6.77 -5.95 1.42
C THR A 157 6.02 -6.37 2.70
N LEU A 158 4.95 -7.17 2.58
CA LEU A 158 4.25 -7.77 3.72
C LEU A 158 5.03 -8.98 4.26
N PHE A 159 5.25 -9.97 3.40
CA PHE A 159 6.01 -11.17 3.71
C PHE A 159 7.48 -10.93 3.35
N VAL A 160 8.38 -11.34 4.23
CA VAL A 160 9.82 -11.12 4.11
C VAL A 160 10.59 -12.35 4.58
N SER A 161 11.75 -12.57 3.96
CA SER A 161 12.72 -13.58 4.36
C SER A 161 13.63 -13.06 5.48
N ASP A 162 14.32 -13.97 6.16
CA ASP A 162 15.37 -13.60 7.11
C ASP A 162 16.50 -12.79 6.46
N ARG A 163 16.81 -13.06 5.18
CA ARG A 163 17.80 -12.29 4.41
C ARG A 163 17.41 -10.82 4.29
N TYR A 164 16.12 -10.54 4.06
CA TYR A 164 15.62 -9.18 4.00
C TYR A 164 15.69 -8.48 5.36
N ILE A 165 15.30 -9.18 6.43
CA ILE A 165 15.39 -8.66 7.81
C ILE A 165 16.85 -8.36 8.19
N ALA A 166 17.78 -9.22 7.78
CA ALA A 166 19.21 -9.04 8.00
C ALA A 166 19.84 -7.92 7.15
N GLY A 167 19.08 -7.32 6.21
CA GLY A 167 19.57 -6.25 5.34
C GLY A 167 20.58 -6.74 4.30
N ASP A 168 20.40 -7.96 3.77
CA ASP A 168 21.28 -8.54 2.75
C ASP A 168 21.41 -7.61 1.52
N PRO A 169 22.61 -7.05 1.25
CA PRO A 169 22.80 -6.07 0.17
C PRO A 169 22.72 -6.68 -1.23
N SER A 170 22.67 -8.01 -1.36
CA SER A 170 22.47 -8.70 -2.64
C SER A 170 21.00 -8.72 -3.10
N LEU A 171 20.06 -8.43 -2.20
CA LEU A 171 18.65 -8.39 -2.52
C LEU A 171 18.32 -7.18 -3.40
N PRO A 172 17.38 -7.32 -4.35
CA PRO A 172 17.04 -6.22 -5.24
C PRO A 172 16.36 -5.08 -4.46
N GLN A 173 16.75 -3.85 -4.80
CA GLN A 173 16.11 -2.65 -4.26
C GLN A 173 14.65 -2.54 -4.69
N TYR A 174 14.30 -3.05 -5.88
CA TYR A 174 12.96 -3.02 -6.44
C TYR A 174 12.48 -4.43 -6.81
N VAL A 175 11.24 -4.75 -6.46
CA VAL A 175 10.59 -6.01 -6.85
C VAL A 175 9.58 -5.69 -7.94
N PRO A 176 9.74 -6.23 -9.16
CA PRO A 176 8.76 -6.03 -10.23
C PRO A 176 7.43 -6.69 -9.87
N ASP A 177 6.33 -6.18 -10.41
CA ASP A 177 5.04 -6.88 -10.26
C ASP A 177 5.05 -8.12 -11.15
N SER A 178 4.95 -9.29 -10.52
CA SER A 178 4.92 -10.60 -11.18
C SER A 178 3.55 -10.93 -11.81
N ARG A 179 2.55 -10.06 -11.69
CA ARG A 179 1.24 -10.22 -12.34
C ARG A 179 1.29 -9.67 -13.78
N GLU A 180 0.99 -10.54 -14.74
CA GLU A 180 0.91 -10.23 -16.18
C GLU A 180 -0.43 -9.58 -16.59
#